data_AF-A0A162CLG0-F1
#
_entry.id   AF-A0A162CLG0-F1
#
_cell.length_a   1.000
_cell.length_b   1.000
_cell.length_c   1.000
_cell.angle_alpha   90.00
_cell.angle_beta   90.00
_cell.angle_gamma   90.00
#
_symmetry.space_group_name_H-M   'P 1'
#
loop_
_entity.id
_entity.type
_entity.pdbx_description
1 polymer ?
#
loop_
_entity_poly.entity_id
_entity_poly.type
_entity_poly.pdbx_seq_one_letter_code
_entity_poly.pdbx_strand_id
1 'polypeptide(L)'
;MKLVNLLMVVGTLAAASFASSAEARGTHYGTGGDDIIIGSTGTDIIYGYDGNDRLYGKTGSDILYGGNGNDKLYGDTASDRLYGGNGNDYLEGGTAADYYYGGAGYDVCKNKSGTPYYNSCESY
;
A
#
# COMPACT_ATOMS: atom_id res chain seq x y z
N MET A 1 -13.04 -52.71 -35.43
CA MET A 1 -12.29 -53.03 -34.20
C MET A 1 -10.82 -52.77 -34.48
N LYS A 2 -10.26 -51.66 -33.99
CA LYS A 2 -8.82 -51.36 -34.02
C LYS A 2 -8.44 -50.83 -32.64
N LEU A 3 -7.30 -51.31 -32.17
CA LEU A 3 -6.88 -51.38 -30.77
C LEU A 3 -6.81 -50.02 -30.07
N VAL A 4 -7.13 -50.08 -28.77
CA VAL A 4 -6.84 -49.07 -27.76
C VAL A 4 -5.33 -49.04 -27.54
N ASN A 5 -4.68 -47.89 -27.74
CA ASN A 5 -3.33 -47.67 -27.22
C ASN A 5 -3.44 -46.73 -26.02
N LEU A 6 -3.51 -47.35 -24.84
CA LEU A 6 -3.26 -46.73 -23.55
C LEU A 6 -1.77 -46.37 -23.49
N LEU A 7 -1.44 -45.09 -23.59
CA LEU A 7 -0.16 -44.56 -23.14
C LEU A 7 -0.44 -43.48 -22.09
N MET A 8 -0.29 -43.84 -20.82
CA MET A 8 -0.20 -42.89 -19.73
C MET A 8 1.00 -41.98 -19.98
N VAL A 9 0.77 -40.68 -20.18
CA VAL A 9 1.78 -39.66 -19.92
C VAL A 9 1.55 -39.19 -18.49
N VAL A 10 2.09 -39.95 -17.53
CA VAL A 10 2.48 -39.36 -16.24
C VAL A 10 3.84 -38.71 -16.48
N GLY A 11 3.84 -37.40 -16.64
CA GLY A 11 5.03 -36.62 -16.92
C GLY A 11 4.78 -35.15 -16.56
N THR A 12 4.91 -34.87 -15.27
CA THR A 12 5.03 -33.51 -14.75
C THR A 12 6.20 -32.79 -15.42
N LEU A 13 5.97 -31.60 -15.98
CA LEU A 13 6.99 -30.56 -15.94
C LEU A 13 6.33 -29.18 -15.89
N ALA A 14 6.57 -28.53 -14.76
CA ALA A 14 6.17 -27.19 -14.39
C ALA A 14 4.65 -26.94 -14.41
N ALA A 15 4.07 -26.86 -13.21
CA ALA A 15 3.33 -25.64 -12.93
C ALA A 15 4.26 -24.50 -13.37
N ALA A 16 4.05 -23.97 -14.58
CA ALA A 16 4.51 -22.63 -14.86
C ALA A 16 3.70 -21.77 -13.91
N SER A 17 4.21 -21.66 -12.69
CA SER A 17 3.96 -20.56 -11.82
C SER A 17 4.29 -19.34 -12.66
N PHE A 18 3.29 -18.79 -13.33
CA PHE A 18 3.23 -17.36 -13.55
C PHE A 18 2.97 -16.73 -12.17
N ALA A 19 3.88 -16.98 -11.23
CA ALA A 19 4.21 -15.96 -10.27
C ALA A 19 4.75 -14.84 -11.17
N SER A 20 3.94 -13.82 -11.42
CA SER A 20 4.49 -12.51 -11.74
C SER A 20 5.39 -12.17 -10.55
N SER A 21 6.64 -12.62 -10.65
CA SER A 21 7.63 -12.64 -9.57
C SER A 21 8.35 -11.30 -9.49
N ALA A 22 7.66 -10.22 -9.84
CA ALA A 22 8.07 -8.88 -9.50
C ALA A 22 7.06 -8.41 -8.45
N GLU A 23 7.56 -8.10 -7.27
CA GLU A 23 6.92 -7.20 -6.32
C GLU A 23 6.27 -6.06 -7.12
N ALA A 24 4.94 -6.05 -7.17
CA ALA A 24 4.20 -5.44 -8.25
C ALA A 24 4.07 -3.93 -8.04
N ARG A 25 5.20 -3.21 -8.13
CA ARG A 25 5.25 -1.75 -8.07
C ARG A 25 4.11 -1.18 -8.92
N GLY A 26 3.19 -0.51 -8.25
CA GLY A 26 1.93 -0.08 -8.81
C GLY A 26 1.73 1.40 -8.61
N THR A 27 0.80 1.96 -9.39
CA THR A 27 0.23 3.25 -9.09
C THR A 27 -1.27 3.10 -9.03
N HIS A 28 -1.84 3.47 -7.89
CA HIS A 28 -3.24 3.33 -7.57
C HIS A 28 -3.87 4.70 -7.43
N TYR A 29 -5.06 4.86 -7.99
CA TYR A 29 -5.80 6.12 -8.00
C TYR A 29 -7.21 5.88 -7.47
N GLY A 30 -7.59 6.70 -6.49
CA GLY A 30 -8.95 6.83 -6.01
C GLY A 30 -9.78 7.71 -6.93
N THR A 31 -10.86 8.21 -6.36
CA THR A 31 -11.91 8.97 -7.01
C THR A 31 -12.16 10.27 -6.24
N GLY A 32 -13.29 10.95 -6.47
CA GLY A 32 -13.64 12.16 -5.72
C GLY A 32 -14.47 11.88 -4.45
N GLY A 33 -14.52 10.64 -3.98
CA GLY A 33 -15.24 10.28 -2.76
C GLY A 33 -14.51 9.20 -1.99
N ASP A 34 -15.06 8.82 -0.83
CA ASP A 34 -14.41 7.91 0.11
C ASP A 34 -14.01 6.55 -0.53
N ASP A 35 -12.70 6.28 -0.56
CA ASP A 35 -12.12 5.11 -1.18
C ASP A 35 -11.42 4.18 -0.17
N ILE A 36 -11.29 2.91 -0.57
CA ILE A 36 -10.42 1.93 0.10
C ILE A 36 -9.45 1.40 -0.95
N ILE A 37 -8.18 1.76 -0.83
CA ILE A 37 -7.14 1.38 -1.78
C ILE A 37 -6.08 0.56 -1.07
N ILE A 38 -5.77 -0.59 -1.67
CA ILE A 38 -4.79 -1.54 -1.15
C ILE A 38 -3.72 -1.72 -2.23
N GLY A 39 -2.48 -1.42 -1.85
CA GLY A 39 -1.29 -1.69 -2.64
C GLY A 39 -0.99 -3.18 -2.79
N SER A 40 0.11 -3.43 -3.46
CA SER A 40 0.71 -4.73 -3.69
C SER A 40 1.78 -5.04 -2.63
N THR A 41 2.63 -6.03 -2.86
CA THR A 41 3.76 -6.32 -1.97
C THR A 41 5.06 -5.61 -2.38
N GLY A 42 5.03 -4.72 -3.38
CA GLY A 42 6.18 -3.94 -3.82
C GLY A 42 5.96 -2.44 -3.61
N THR A 43 6.97 -1.63 -3.91
CA THR A 43 6.87 -0.17 -3.81
C THR A 43 5.74 0.38 -4.68
N ASP A 44 4.74 0.96 -4.02
CA ASP A 44 3.58 1.55 -4.63
C ASP A 44 3.52 3.06 -4.47
N ILE A 45 2.73 3.68 -5.36
CA ILE A 45 2.27 5.06 -5.19
C ILE A 45 0.74 5.02 -5.16
N ILE A 46 0.15 5.55 -4.11
CA ILE A 46 -1.30 5.54 -3.90
C ILE A 46 -1.80 6.98 -3.75
N TYR A 47 -2.82 7.35 -4.53
CA TYR A 47 -3.49 8.64 -4.48
C TYR A 47 -4.97 8.44 -4.10
N GLY A 48 -5.43 9.04 -2.99
CA GLY A 48 -6.84 9.04 -2.56
C GLY A 48 -7.69 10.07 -3.31
N TYR A 49 -7.17 11.30 -3.41
CA TYR A 49 -7.83 12.50 -3.97
C TYR A 49 -8.83 13.13 -3.01
N ASP A 50 -10.12 13.24 -3.35
CA ASP A 50 -11.11 13.85 -2.46
C ASP A 50 -11.91 12.73 -1.77
N GLY A 51 -12.24 12.89 -0.50
CA GLY A 51 -12.96 11.87 0.27
C GLY A 51 -12.29 11.57 1.59
N ASN A 52 -12.93 10.76 2.45
CA ASN A 52 -12.29 10.24 3.66
C ASN A 52 -11.77 8.82 3.36
N ASP A 53 -10.52 8.75 2.95
CA ASP A 53 -9.96 7.55 2.34
C ASP A 53 -9.29 6.61 3.34
N ARG A 54 -9.14 5.35 2.93
CA ARG A 54 -8.30 4.36 3.63
C ARG A 54 -7.29 3.78 2.66
N LEU A 55 -6.03 4.12 2.84
CA LEU A 55 -4.93 3.74 1.96
C LEU A 55 -3.99 2.77 2.69
N TYR A 56 -3.66 1.65 2.06
CA TYR A 56 -2.79 0.61 2.63
C TYR A 56 -1.63 0.31 1.68
N GLY A 57 -0.39 0.58 2.09
CA GLY A 57 0.84 0.33 1.32
C GLY A 57 1.23 -1.15 1.27
N LYS A 58 1.10 -1.85 2.42
CA LYS A 58 1.49 -3.25 2.65
C LYS A 58 3.00 -3.44 2.84
N THR A 59 3.67 -4.05 1.88
CA THR A 59 5.10 -4.35 2.01
C THR A 59 5.82 -3.64 0.91
N GLY A 60 7.00 -3.10 1.21
CA GLY A 60 7.73 -2.29 0.26
C GLY A 60 7.77 -0.86 0.74
N SER A 61 8.66 -0.06 0.17
CA SER A 61 8.73 1.36 0.51
C SER A 61 7.74 2.12 -0.33
N ASP A 62 6.64 2.56 0.27
CA ASP A 62 5.48 3.10 -0.44
C ASP A 62 5.37 4.62 -0.31
N ILE A 63 4.56 5.21 -1.21
CA ILE A 63 4.19 6.62 -1.16
C ILE A 63 2.67 6.73 -1.16
N LEU A 64 2.09 7.21 -0.07
CA LEU A 64 0.64 7.36 0.10
C LEU A 64 0.27 8.84 0.18
N TYR A 65 -0.66 9.27 -0.65
CA TYR A 65 -1.26 10.61 -0.66
C TYR A 65 -2.75 10.50 -0.37
N GLY A 66 -3.20 11.03 0.77
CA GLY A 66 -4.63 11.12 1.15
C GLY A 66 -5.36 12.08 0.22
N GLY A 67 -5.08 13.38 0.38
CA GLY A 67 -5.63 14.42 -0.47
C GLY A 67 -6.54 15.35 0.33
N ASN A 68 -7.80 15.49 -0.04
CA ASN A 68 -8.78 16.31 0.69
C ASN A 68 -9.75 15.40 1.46
N GLY A 69 -9.85 15.59 2.77
CA GLY A 69 -10.78 14.87 3.64
C GLY A 69 -10.04 14.35 4.87
N ASN A 70 -10.72 13.58 5.73
CA ASN A 70 -10.08 13.01 6.91
C ASN A 70 -9.64 11.59 6.60
N ASP A 71 -8.37 11.43 6.24
CA ASP A 71 -7.86 10.21 5.67
C ASP A 71 -7.20 9.29 6.70
N LYS A 72 -7.08 8.02 6.33
CA LYS A 72 -6.35 7.00 7.09
C LYS A 72 -5.32 6.33 6.21
N LEU A 73 -4.06 6.60 6.47
CA LEU A 73 -2.92 6.09 5.69
C LEU A 73 -2.13 5.08 6.53
N TYR A 74 -1.92 3.89 5.96
CA TYR A 74 -1.18 2.78 6.59
C TYR A 74 -0.03 2.34 5.68
N GLY A 75 1.21 2.62 6.08
CA GLY A 75 2.42 2.18 5.36
C GLY A 75 2.73 0.68 5.58
N ASP A 76 2.32 0.15 6.73
CA ASP A 76 2.54 -1.23 7.17
C ASP A 76 4.03 -1.57 7.38
N THR A 77 4.79 -1.92 6.34
CA THR A 77 6.17 -2.39 6.51
C THR A 77 7.16 -1.83 5.52
N ALA A 78 8.40 -1.63 6.00
CA ALA A 78 9.49 -0.93 5.32
C ALA A 78 9.32 0.59 5.39
N SER A 79 10.29 1.33 4.84
CA SER A 79 10.33 2.79 5.00
C SER A 79 9.35 3.46 4.04
N ASP A 80 8.33 4.09 4.59
CA ASP A 80 7.23 4.69 3.83
C ASP A 80 7.23 6.22 3.85
N ARG A 81 6.48 6.82 2.92
CA ARG A 81 6.21 8.25 2.85
C ARG A 81 4.71 8.49 2.82
N LEU A 82 4.20 9.09 3.89
CA LEU A 82 2.76 9.28 4.09
C LEU A 82 2.46 10.79 4.08
N TYR A 83 1.55 11.19 3.21
CA TYR A 83 1.12 12.56 3.01
C TYR A 83 -0.40 12.64 3.23
N GLY A 84 -0.86 13.23 4.35
CA GLY A 84 -2.28 13.34 4.69
C GLY A 84 -3.01 14.27 3.73
N GLY A 85 -2.62 15.55 3.70
CA GLY A 85 -3.17 16.55 2.80
C GLY A 85 -3.97 17.59 3.57
N ASN A 86 -5.22 17.82 3.18
CA ASN A 86 -6.13 18.74 3.87
C ASN A 86 -7.15 17.92 4.66
N GLY A 87 -7.30 18.20 5.95
CA GLY A 87 -8.25 17.53 6.82
C GLY A 87 -7.57 17.09 8.11
N ASN A 88 -8.26 16.30 8.92
CA ASN A 88 -7.69 15.75 10.14
C ASN A 88 -7.33 14.29 9.87
N ASP A 89 -6.06 14.04 9.58
CA ASP A 89 -5.62 12.77 9.06
C ASP A 89 -5.03 11.85 10.14
N TYR A 90 -5.08 10.54 9.89
CA TYR A 90 -4.39 9.53 10.68
C TYR A 90 -3.36 8.82 9.80
N LEU A 91 -2.09 8.92 10.16
CA LEU A 91 -0.99 8.32 9.41
C LEU A 91 -0.24 7.32 10.30
N GLU A 92 -0.10 6.08 9.83
CA GLU A 92 0.63 5.02 10.53
C GLU A 92 1.60 4.33 9.56
N GLY A 93 2.89 4.63 9.64
CA GLY A 93 3.89 4.06 8.73
C GLY A 93 4.29 2.64 9.10
N GLY A 94 4.16 2.27 10.37
CA GLY A 94 4.37 0.90 10.79
C GLY A 94 5.83 0.60 11.12
N THR A 95 6.45 -0.36 10.43
CA THR A 95 7.81 -0.81 10.76
C THR A 95 8.87 -0.13 9.90
N ALA A 96 10.07 0.08 10.47
CA ALA A 96 11.17 0.85 9.87
C ALA A 96 10.97 2.38 9.98
N ALA A 97 11.90 3.14 9.40
CA ALA A 97 11.90 4.59 9.53
C ALA A 97 11.03 5.22 8.43
N ASP A 98 9.97 5.91 8.82
CA ASP A 98 9.01 6.50 7.90
C ASP A 98 9.06 8.03 7.91
N TYR A 99 8.52 8.61 6.85
CA TYR A 99 8.29 10.03 6.68
C TYR A 99 6.80 10.34 6.76
N TYR A 100 6.43 11.27 7.65
CA TYR A 100 5.06 11.72 7.84
C TYR A 100 4.93 13.20 7.52
N TYR A 101 3.94 13.54 6.70
CA TYR A 101 3.50 14.90 6.46
C TYR A 101 1.98 14.96 6.58
N GLY A 102 1.47 15.41 7.72
CA GLY A 102 0.01 15.51 7.95
C GLY A 102 -0.63 16.51 6.99
N GLY A 103 -0.07 17.71 6.94
CA GLY A 103 -0.55 18.77 6.06
C GLY A 103 -1.38 19.79 6.83
N ALA A 104 -2.52 20.18 6.27
CA ALA A 104 -3.40 21.19 6.86
C ALA A 104 -4.49 20.54 7.69
N GLY A 105 -4.52 20.83 8.99
CA GLY A 105 -5.54 20.35 9.92
C GLY A 105 -4.90 19.80 11.19
N TYR A 106 -5.64 18.96 11.91
CA TYR A 106 -5.17 18.30 13.11
C TYR A 106 -4.87 16.83 12.83
N ASP A 107 -3.59 16.54 12.61
CA ASP A 107 -3.15 15.24 12.15
C ASP A 107 -2.51 14.42 13.27
N VAL A 108 -2.75 13.11 13.24
CA VAL A 108 -2.19 12.14 14.17
C VAL A 108 -1.25 11.22 13.41
N CYS A 109 0.04 11.24 13.78
CA CYS A 109 1.07 10.41 13.16
C CYS A 109 1.62 9.42 14.18
N LYS A 110 1.50 8.13 13.86
CA LYS A 110 1.86 7.02 14.73
C LYS A 110 2.93 6.17 14.10
N ASN A 111 4.06 6.06 14.79
CA ASN A 111 5.11 5.15 14.39
C ASN A 111 5.11 3.88 15.25
N LYS A 112 5.31 2.70 14.65
CA LYS A 112 5.45 1.43 15.41
C LYS A 112 6.91 1.02 15.61
N SER A 113 7.87 1.48 14.79
CA SER A 113 9.29 1.12 14.94
C SER A 113 10.23 2.10 14.22
N GLY A 114 11.55 2.01 14.42
CA GLY A 114 12.50 2.90 13.73
C GLY A 114 12.47 4.36 14.21
N THR A 115 13.30 5.21 13.59
CA THR A 115 13.39 6.64 13.89
C THR A 115 12.60 7.44 12.85
N PRO A 116 11.41 7.97 13.17
CA PRO A 116 10.54 8.63 12.21
C PRO A 116 10.96 10.08 11.96
N TYR A 117 10.47 10.65 10.86
CA TYR A 117 10.47 12.09 10.62
C TYR A 117 9.03 12.60 10.54
N TYR A 118 8.63 13.47 11.49
CA TYR A 118 7.30 14.06 11.54
C TYR A 118 7.32 15.50 11.07
N ASN A 119 6.34 15.86 10.22
CA ASN A 119 6.05 17.24 9.85
C ASN A 119 4.55 17.46 9.84
N SER A 120 4.09 18.53 10.49
CA SER A 120 2.66 18.86 10.62
C SER A 120 1.82 17.71 11.17
N CYS A 121 2.28 17.06 12.25
CA CYS A 121 1.49 16.05 12.97
C CYS A 121 1.69 16.16 14.47
N GLU A 122 0.69 15.74 15.24
CA GLU A 122 0.86 15.27 16.60
C GLU A 122 1.43 13.84 16.59
N SER A 123 2.54 13.62 17.28
CA SER A 123 3.23 12.32 17.31
C SER A 123 2.88 11.52 18.56
N TYR A 124 2.56 10.23 18.41
CA TYR A 124 2.29 9.29 19.51
C TYR A 124 3.13 8.01 19.42
#